data_AF-A0A8C9ED68-F1
#
_entry.id   AF-A0A8C9ED68-F1
#
_cell.length_a   1.000
_cell.length_b   1.000
_cell.length_c   1.000
_cell.angle_alpha   90.00
_cell.angle_beta   90.00
_cell.angle_gamma   90.00
#
_symmetry.space_group_name_H-M   'P 1'
#
loop_
_entity.id
_entity.type
_entity.pdbx_description
1 polymer ?
#
loop_
_entity_poly.entity_id
_entity_poly.type
_entity_poly.pdbx_seq_one_letter_code
_entity_poly.pdbx_strand_id
1 'polypeptide(L)'
;MAAPPLGRLVLTHVLVALFGMGSWAAINGIWVELPVVVKDLPEGWSLPSYLSVLVALGNLGLLVVTLWRRLAPGKGERAPIQVVQALSVVGTALLAPLWPHVAAVAGQEYSVAFLALSFILALACCASNVTFLPFLSRLPPSFLRSFFLGQGLSALLPCVLALVQGVGRLECPPTPTNGTPGPPIDFPERFPASTFFGVLSALLVVSAAAFQGLLVLLPSPPPVPTGGPGPGLQAGAPGVEEEEEASPLRESPSKAAGTTRSPEPAAHRLLSTRGVCLLGLLAVTNALTNGVLPAVQSYSCLPYGRPAYHLAVVLGSAANPLACFLAMGVLCRWCRGFCVSACSHT
;
A
#
# COMPACT_ATOMS: atom_id res chain seq x y z
N MET A 1 32.92 -10.49 10.25
CA MET A 1 32.30 -9.58 9.24
C MET A 1 32.27 -8.19 9.86
N ALA A 2 32.89 -7.20 9.22
CA ALA A 2 32.86 -5.83 9.72
C ALA A 2 31.41 -5.31 9.71
N ALA A 3 30.98 -4.65 10.79
CA ALA A 3 29.67 -4.01 10.84
C ALA A 3 29.53 -3.05 9.65
N PRO A 4 28.42 -3.08 8.90
CA PRO A 4 28.21 -2.13 7.82
C PRO A 4 28.30 -0.70 8.39
N PRO A 5 28.92 0.25 7.67
CA PRO A 5 29.01 1.62 8.16
C PRO A 5 27.59 2.16 8.41
N LEU A 6 27.40 2.89 9.52
CA LEU A 6 26.10 3.43 9.96
C LEU A 6 25.28 4.04 8.81
N GLY A 7 25.96 4.74 7.89
CA GLY A 7 25.34 5.33 6.69
C GLY A 7 24.68 4.32 5.75
N ARG A 8 25.27 3.12 5.54
CA ARG A 8 24.69 2.05 4.72
C ARG A 8 23.42 1.48 5.37
N LEU A 9 23.40 1.38 6.69
CA LEU A 9 22.24 0.90 7.44
C LEU A 9 21.06 1.87 7.31
N VAL A 10 21.29 3.16 7.56
CA VAL A 10 20.26 4.21 7.42
C VAL A 10 19.74 4.27 5.98
N LEU A 11 20.64 4.25 4.99
CA LEU A 11 20.26 4.22 3.58
C LEU A 11 19.37 3.02 3.25
N THR A 12 19.68 1.83 3.76
CA THR A 12 18.87 0.62 3.54
C THR A 12 17.47 0.79 4.14
N HIS A 13 17.34 1.35 5.34
CA HIS A 13 16.04 1.64 5.95
C HIS A 13 15.20 2.62 5.11
N VAL A 14 15.83 3.69 4.60
CA VAL A 14 15.16 4.68 3.74
C VAL A 14 14.70 4.03 2.43
N LEU A 15 15.56 3.25 1.77
CA LEU A 15 15.21 2.53 0.53
C LEU A 15 14.05 1.56 0.75
N VAL A 16 14.05 0.82 1.86
CA VAL A 16 12.96 -0.11 2.19
C VAL A 16 11.65 0.63 2.48
N ALA A 17 11.70 1.79 3.15
CA ALA A 17 10.53 2.62 3.38
C ALA A 17 9.97 3.21 2.07
N LEU A 18 10.82 3.72 1.18
CA LEU A 18 10.41 4.21 -0.14
C LEU A 18 9.87 3.08 -1.04
N PHE A 19 10.43 1.88 -0.92
CA PHE A 19 9.90 0.69 -1.57
C PHE A 19 8.51 0.32 -1.05
N GLY A 20 8.32 0.32 0.29
CA GLY A 20 7.02 0.10 0.91
C GLY A 20 5.97 1.13 0.54
N MET A 21 6.34 2.40 0.39
CA MET A 21 5.44 3.48 -0.06
C MET A 21 4.79 3.18 -1.42
N GLY A 22 5.52 2.61 -2.38
CA GLY A 22 4.95 2.33 -3.71
C GLY A 22 3.91 1.22 -3.75
N SER A 23 3.76 0.44 -2.68
CA SER A 23 2.84 -0.71 -2.65
C SER A 23 1.37 -0.33 -2.83
N TRP A 24 0.94 0.80 -2.25
CA TRP A 24 -0.46 1.25 -2.24
C TRP A 24 -0.65 2.71 -2.69
N ALA A 25 0.43 3.42 -3.01
CA ALA A 25 0.36 4.85 -3.34
C ALA A 25 -0.58 5.14 -4.51
N ALA A 26 -0.58 4.29 -5.55
CA ALA A 26 -1.44 4.47 -6.73
C ALA A 26 -2.93 4.54 -6.39
N ILE A 27 -3.45 3.52 -5.71
CA ILE A 27 -4.88 3.44 -5.36
C ILE A 27 -5.24 4.47 -4.30
N ASN A 28 -4.40 4.67 -3.28
CA ASN A 28 -4.63 5.71 -2.28
C ASN A 28 -4.68 7.11 -2.92
N GLY A 29 -3.81 7.36 -3.90
CA GLY A 29 -3.81 8.60 -4.69
C GLY A 29 -5.09 8.79 -5.49
N ILE A 30 -5.58 7.74 -6.16
CA ILE A 30 -6.86 7.81 -6.89
C ILE A 30 -8.01 8.12 -5.93
N TRP A 31 -8.07 7.46 -4.76
CA TRP A 31 -9.11 7.70 -3.76
C TRP A 31 -9.17 9.16 -3.32
N VAL A 32 -8.04 9.75 -2.92
CA VAL A 32 -8.01 11.15 -2.45
C VAL A 32 -8.28 12.17 -3.55
N GLU A 33 -8.11 11.79 -4.82
CA GLU A 33 -8.36 12.64 -5.97
C GLU A 33 -9.81 12.58 -6.50
N LEU A 34 -10.61 11.60 -6.04
CA LEU A 34 -12.04 11.47 -6.40
C LEU A 34 -12.83 12.79 -6.29
N PRO A 35 -12.70 13.60 -5.22
CA PRO A 35 -13.44 14.86 -5.08
C PRO A 35 -13.18 15.87 -6.22
N VAL A 36 -12.02 15.78 -6.87
CA VAL A 36 -11.67 16.60 -8.04
C VAL A 36 -12.23 15.96 -9.31
N VAL A 37 -11.97 14.68 -9.57
CA VAL A 37 -12.36 14.03 -10.85
C VAL A 37 -13.87 13.75 -10.97
N VAL A 38 -14.59 13.58 -9.86
CA VAL A 38 -16.04 13.36 -9.83
C VAL A 38 -16.82 14.51 -10.48
N LYS A 39 -16.23 15.71 -10.58
CA LYS A 39 -16.88 16.85 -11.22
C LYS A 39 -16.89 16.77 -12.75
N ASP A 40 -15.90 16.11 -13.33
CA ASP A 40 -15.63 16.11 -14.77
C ASP A 40 -15.98 14.77 -15.42
N LEU A 41 -15.91 13.66 -14.67
CA LEU A 41 -16.18 12.33 -15.19
C LEU A 41 -17.70 12.02 -15.21
N PRO A 42 -18.19 11.32 -16.24
CA PRO A 42 -19.62 11.10 -16.47
C PRO A 42 -20.28 10.24 -15.38
N GLU A 43 -19.52 9.41 -14.66
CA GLU A 43 -20.04 8.61 -13.54
C GLU A 43 -20.43 9.47 -12.33
N GLY A 44 -19.89 10.69 -12.22
CA GLY A 44 -20.17 11.61 -11.12
C GLY A 44 -19.99 10.97 -9.74
N TRP A 45 -20.96 11.18 -8.85
CA TRP A 45 -20.92 10.70 -7.46
C TRP A 45 -20.96 9.18 -7.30
N SER A 46 -21.25 8.46 -8.39
CA SER A 46 -21.21 6.99 -8.42
C SER A 46 -19.80 6.43 -8.66
N LEU A 47 -18.87 7.24 -9.16
CA LEU A 47 -17.48 6.84 -9.45
C LEU A 47 -16.78 6.10 -8.29
N PRO A 48 -16.94 6.50 -7.01
CA PRO A 48 -16.33 5.78 -5.87
C PRO A 48 -16.87 4.35 -5.73
N SER A 49 -18.14 4.10 -6.08
CA SER A 49 -18.72 2.76 -6.10
C SER A 49 -18.08 1.89 -7.18
N TYR A 50 -17.86 2.43 -8.38
CA TYR A 50 -17.13 1.72 -9.44
C TYR A 50 -15.71 1.38 -8.99
N LEU A 51 -15.02 2.35 -8.38
CA LEU A 51 -13.66 2.14 -7.89
C LEU A 51 -13.59 1.06 -6.79
N SER A 52 -14.53 1.04 -5.84
CA SER A 52 -14.61 -0.03 -4.83
C SER A 52 -14.71 -1.43 -5.47
N VAL A 53 -15.53 -1.57 -6.51
CA VAL A 53 -15.67 -2.85 -7.25
C VAL A 53 -14.37 -3.20 -7.98
N LEU A 54 -13.74 -2.25 -8.67
CA LEU A 54 -12.48 -2.48 -9.37
C LEU A 54 -11.35 -2.87 -8.41
N VAL A 55 -11.25 -2.21 -7.25
CA VAL A 55 -10.27 -2.55 -6.22
C VAL A 55 -10.53 -3.94 -5.64
N ALA A 56 -11.80 -4.30 -5.41
CA ALA A 56 -12.16 -5.65 -4.97
C ALA A 56 -11.77 -6.72 -6.00
N LEU A 57 -12.02 -6.47 -7.29
CA LEU A 57 -11.57 -7.34 -8.40
C LEU A 57 -10.04 -7.35 -8.55
N GLY A 58 -9.35 -6.29 -8.10
CA GLY A 58 -7.90 -6.21 -8.02
C GLY A 58 -7.25 -7.35 -7.23
N ASN A 59 -7.98 -7.99 -6.31
CA ASN A 59 -7.53 -9.20 -5.62
C ASN A 59 -7.23 -10.38 -6.58
N LEU A 60 -7.74 -10.35 -7.82
CA LEU A 60 -7.35 -11.29 -8.87
C LEU A 60 -5.84 -11.26 -9.14
N GLY A 61 -5.16 -10.13 -8.88
CA GLY A 61 -3.70 -10.01 -8.95
C GLY A 61 -2.97 -11.01 -8.04
N LEU A 62 -3.55 -11.36 -6.89
CA LEU A 62 -3.02 -12.38 -5.99
C LEU A 62 -3.04 -13.77 -6.64
N LEU A 63 -4.13 -14.09 -7.33
CA LEU A 63 -4.27 -15.36 -8.06
C LEU A 63 -3.26 -15.43 -9.21
N VAL A 64 -3.09 -14.34 -9.95
CA VAL A 64 -2.13 -14.24 -11.06
C VAL A 64 -0.71 -14.49 -10.57
N VAL A 65 -0.28 -13.83 -9.48
CA VAL A 65 1.06 -14.04 -8.89
C VAL A 65 1.23 -15.47 -8.38
N THR A 66 0.20 -16.01 -7.73
CA THR A 66 0.25 -17.38 -7.20
C THR A 66 0.37 -18.41 -8.32
N LEU A 67 -0.40 -18.25 -9.39
CA LEU A 67 -0.34 -19.11 -10.57
C LEU A 67 1.01 -18.97 -11.27
N TRP A 68 1.51 -17.75 -11.44
CA TRP A 68 2.85 -17.50 -12.01
C TRP A 68 3.94 -18.27 -11.25
N ARG A 69 3.91 -18.22 -9.91
CA ARG A 69 4.88 -18.94 -9.07
C ARG A 69 4.77 -20.46 -9.22
N ARG A 70 3.57 -20.99 -9.44
CA ARG A 70 3.36 -22.43 -9.67
C ARG A 70 3.82 -22.87 -11.07
N LEU A 71 3.59 -22.05 -12.10
CA LEU A 71 3.92 -22.38 -13.49
C LEU A 71 5.39 -22.13 -13.83
N ALA A 72 6.06 -21.22 -13.12
CA ALA A 72 7.48 -20.93 -13.33
C ALA A 72 8.32 -21.15 -12.06
N PRO A 73 8.36 -22.39 -11.53
CA PRO A 73 9.18 -22.72 -10.38
C PRO A 73 10.66 -22.48 -10.72
N GLY A 74 11.34 -21.65 -9.94
CA GLY A 74 12.76 -21.31 -10.13
C GLY A 74 13.04 -19.92 -10.70
N LYS A 75 12.02 -19.18 -11.18
CA LYS A 75 12.19 -17.75 -11.46
C LYS A 75 12.27 -16.99 -10.13
N GLY A 76 13.33 -16.21 -9.94
CA GLY A 76 13.54 -15.44 -8.71
C GLY A 76 12.43 -14.40 -8.45
N GLU A 77 12.32 -13.94 -7.20
CA GLU A 77 11.30 -12.98 -6.73
C GLU A 77 11.40 -11.59 -7.41
N ARG A 78 12.53 -11.30 -8.05
CA ARG A 78 12.80 -10.01 -8.70
C ARG A 78 11.82 -9.71 -9.85
N ALA A 79 11.54 -10.70 -10.70
CA ALA A 79 10.72 -10.49 -11.89
C ALA A 79 9.27 -10.09 -11.55
N PRO A 80 8.54 -10.80 -10.65
CA PRO A 80 7.21 -10.37 -10.21
C PRO A 80 7.18 -8.96 -9.63
N ILE A 81 8.18 -8.60 -8.81
CA ILE A 81 8.28 -7.26 -8.19
C ILE A 81 8.43 -6.19 -9.29
N GLN A 82 9.35 -6.38 -10.23
CA GLN A 82 9.58 -5.44 -11.32
C GLN A 82 8.36 -5.28 -12.23
N VAL A 83 7.63 -6.37 -12.51
CA VAL A 83 6.37 -6.30 -13.28
C VAL A 83 5.33 -5.48 -12.55
N VAL A 84 5.12 -5.72 -11.25
CA VAL A 84 4.16 -4.95 -10.44
C VAL A 84 4.54 -3.47 -10.42
N GLN A 85 5.81 -3.15 -10.17
CA GLN A 85 6.30 -1.77 -10.17
C GLN A 85 6.15 -1.09 -11.53
N ALA A 86 6.49 -1.78 -12.62
CA ALA A 86 6.33 -1.26 -13.97
C ALA A 86 4.85 -0.98 -14.28
N LEU A 87 3.94 -1.89 -13.91
CA LEU A 87 2.49 -1.68 -14.05
C LEU A 87 2.03 -0.44 -13.27
N SER A 88 2.52 -0.26 -12.03
CA SER A 88 2.19 0.91 -11.21
C SER A 88 2.68 2.22 -11.82
N VAL A 89 3.95 2.26 -12.26
CA VAL A 89 4.56 3.46 -12.87
C VAL A 89 3.89 3.79 -14.19
N VAL A 90 3.79 2.83 -15.11
CA VAL A 90 3.19 3.04 -16.43
C VAL A 90 1.70 3.35 -16.30
N GLY A 91 0.97 2.62 -15.46
CA GLY A 91 -0.45 2.84 -15.25
C GLY A 91 -0.77 4.24 -14.73
N THR A 92 0.00 4.73 -13.74
CA THR A 92 -0.19 6.11 -13.22
C THR A 92 0.30 7.18 -14.18
N ALA A 93 1.41 6.93 -14.91
CA ALA A 93 1.91 7.85 -15.93
C ALA A 93 0.92 8.02 -17.08
N LEU A 94 0.25 6.94 -17.50
CA LEU A 94 -0.81 6.96 -18.50
C LEU A 94 -2.10 7.56 -17.95
N LEU A 95 -2.39 7.39 -16.66
CA LEU A 95 -3.57 7.98 -16.02
C LEU A 95 -3.52 9.50 -16.05
N ALA A 96 -2.34 10.12 -15.88
CA ALA A 96 -2.19 11.57 -15.84
C ALA A 96 -2.70 12.32 -17.09
N PRO A 97 -2.41 11.90 -18.34
CA PRO A 97 -3.02 12.48 -19.53
C PRO A 97 -4.35 11.84 -19.92
N LEU A 98 -4.60 10.56 -19.57
CA LEU A 98 -5.77 9.83 -20.09
C LEU A 98 -7.02 9.89 -19.20
N TRP A 99 -6.92 10.37 -17.95
CA TRP A 99 -8.09 10.44 -17.06
C TRP A 99 -9.28 11.25 -17.61
N PRO A 100 -9.13 12.36 -18.37
CA PRO A 100 -10.29 13.13 -18.83
C PRO A 100 -10.93 12.54 -20.10
N HIS A 101 -10.33 11.52 -20.71
CA HIS A 101 -10.88 10.93 -21.93
C HIS A 101 -12.09 10.04 -21.62
N VAL A 102 -13.21 10.38 -22.24
CA VAL A 102 -14.47 9.65 -22.19
C VAL A 102 -14.72 8.90 -23.49
N ALA A 103 -15.38 7.74 -23.40
CA ALA A 103 -15.78 6.94 -24.55
C ALA A 103 -17.21 6.44 -24.36
N ALA A 104 -17.97 6.37 -25.46
CA ALA A 104 -19.33 5.87 -25.45
C ALA A 104 -19.35 4.32 -25.42
N VAL A 105 -19.99 3.74 -24.40
CA VAL A 105 -20.23 2.30 -24.27
C VAL A 105 -21.73 2.07 -24.13
N ALA A 106 -22.31 1.25 -25.01
CA ALA A 106 -23.74 0.95 -25.03
C ALA A 106 -24.65 2.22 -25.05
N GLY A 107 -24.19 3.30 -25.70
CA GLY A 107 -24.94 4.55 -25.82
C GLY A 107 -24.88 5.47 -24.60
N GLN A 108 -24.01 5.20 -23.61
CA GLN A 108 -23.72 6.08 -22.48
C GLN A 108 -22.22 6.41 -22.44
N GLU A 109 -21.87 7.60 -21.96
CA GLU A 109 -20.47 8.01 -21.83
C GLU A 109 -19.86 7.47 -20.55
N TYR A 110 -18.67 6.88 -20.65
CA TYR A 110 -17.91 6.38 -19.51
C TYR A 110 -16.45 6.81 -19.60
N SER A 111 -15.82 6.98 -18.45
CA SER A 111 -14.38 7.24 -18.32
C SER A 111 -13.57 5.95 -18.44
N VAL A 112 -13.73 5.26 -19.58
CA VAL A 112 -13.19 3.90 -19.82
C VAL A 112 -11.68 3.84 -19.55
N ALA A 113 -10.92 4.86 -19.97
CA ALA A 113 -9.48 4.93 -19.72
C ALA A 113 -9.17 5.00 -18.22
N PHE A 114 -9.86 5.89 -17.48
CA PHE A 114 -9.71 6.04 -16.03
C PHE A 114 -10.04 4.74 -15.29
N LEU A 115 -11.17 4.11 -15.62
CA LEU A 115 -11.61 2.86 -14.99
C LEU A 115 -10.66 1.70 -15.30
N ALA A 116 -10.25 1.52 -16.56
CA ALA A 116 -9.34 0.44 -16.95
C ALA A 116 -7.95 0.60 -16.32
N LEU A 117 -7.39 1.81 -16.31
CA LEU A 117 -6.11 2.09 -15.66
C LEU A 117 -6.20 1.92 -14.14
N SER A 118 -7.29 2.38 -13.51
CA SER A 118 -7.55 2.16 -12.08
C SER A 118 -7.61 0.67 -11.74
N PHE A 119 -8.21 -0.15 -12.60
CA PHE A 119 -8.23 -1.61 -12.43
C PHE A 119 -6.84 -2.24 -12.55
N ILE A 120 -6.04 -1.85 -13.55
CA ILE A 120 -4.66 -2.31 -13.71
C ILE A 120 -3.82 -1.94 -12.47
N LEU A 121 -3.98 -0.71 -11.98
CA LEU A 121 -3.31 -0.24 -10.77
C LEU A 121 -3.80 -0.99 -9.52
N ALA A 122 -5.08 -1.35 -9.44
CA ALA A 122 -5.62 -2.16 -8.36
C ALA A 122 -5.02 -3.57 -8.35
N LEU A 123 -4.92 -4.22 -9.52
CA LEU A 123 -4.26 -5.52 -9.65
C LEU A 123 -2.80 -5.47 -9.15
N ALA A 124 -2.05 -4.44 -9.57
CA ALA A 124 -0.67 -4.24 -9.14
C ALA A 124 -0.58 -3.97 -7.63
N CYS A 125 -1.45 -3.11 -7.11
CA CYS A 125 -1.52 -2.74 -5.69
C CYS A 125 -1.83 -3.96 -4.81
N CYS A 126 -2.82 -4.79 -5.16
CA CYS A 126 -3.16 -6.00 -4.43
C CYS A 126 -2.04 -7.07 -4.52
N ALA A 127 -1.35 -7.15 -5.66
CA ALA A 127 -0.23 -8.08 -5.86
C ALA A 127 1.08 -7.64 -5.17
N SER A 128 1.23 -6.36 -4.82
CA SER A 128 2.49 -5.79 -4.30
C SER A 128 2.93 -6.46 -3.00
N ASN A 129 2.10 -6.51 -1.97
CA ASN A 129 2.50 -7.10 -0.67
C ASN A 129 2.89 -8.58 -0.77
N VAL A 130 2.19 -9.36 -1.60
CA VAL A 130 2.51 -10.79 -1.80
C VAL A 130 3.80 -10.99 -2.62
N THR A 131 4.17 -10.04 -3.46
CA THR A 131 5.44 -10.06 -4.20
C THR A 131 6.61 -9.49 -3.41
N PHE A 132 6.37 -8.44 -2.60
CA PHE A 132 7.40 -7.67 -1.92
C PHE A 132 7.87 -8.34 -0.62
N LEU A 133 6.94 -8.89 0.18
CA LEU A 133 7.26 -9.47 1.49
C LEU A 133 8.22 -10.68 1.43
N PRO A 134 8.10 -11.63 0.48
CA PRO A 134 9.06 -12.74 0.36
C PRO A 134 10.50 -12.28 0.09
N PHE A 135 10.67 -11.16 -0.61
CA PHE A 135 11.99 -10.58 -0.83
C PHE A 135 12.53 -9.95 0.46
N LEU A 136 11.68 -9.25 1.21
CA LEU A 136 12.05 -8.60 2.47
C LEU A 136 12.26 -9.57 3.63
N SER A 137 11.66 -10.76 3.62
CA SER A 137 11.87 -11.78 4.66
C SER A 137 13.31 -12.32 4.68
N ARG A 138 14.09 -12.07 3.62
CA ARG A 138 15.53 -12.37 3.56
C ARG A 138 16.38 -11.36 4.33
N LEU A 139 15.81 -10.20 4.67
CA LEU A 139 16.46 -9.13 5.42
C LEU A 139 16.18 -9.26 6.92
N PRO A 140 17.04 -8.67 7.78
CA PRO A 140 16.75 -8.58 9.20
C PRO A 140 15.36 -7.98 9.50
N PRO A 141 14.67 -8.46 10.55
CA PRO A 141 13.28 -8.07 10.85
C PRO A 141 13.09 -6.57 11.12
N SER A 142 14.16 -5.84 11.46
CA SER A 142 14.13 -4.39 11.58
C SER A 142 13.71 -3.67 10.28
N PHE A 143 14.03 -4.23 9.10
CA PHE A 143 13.64 -3.64 7.82
C PHE A 143 12.17 -3.85 7.47
N LEU A 144 11.54 -4.93 7.97
CA LEU A 144 10.09 -5.12 7.82
C LEU A 144 9.30 -4.00 8.49
N ARG A 145 9.76 -3.52 9.66
CA ARG A 145 9.17 -2.34 10.31
C ARG A 145 9.24 -1.10 9.43
N SER A 146 10.39 -0.86 8.77
CA SER A 146 10.54 0.26 7.82
C SER A 146 9.66 0.10 6.59
N PHE A 147 9.43 -1.13 6.11
CA PHE A 147 8.51 -1.39 5.00
C PHE A 147 7.07 -1.01 5.35
N PHE A 148 6.57 -1.47 6.50
CA PHE A 148 5.22 -1.11 6.96
C PHE A 148 5.08 0.38 7.25
N LEU A 149 6.15 1.02 7.74
CA LEU A 149 6.20 2.48 7.85
C LEU A 149 6.05 3.16 6.49
N GLY A 150 6.77 2.65 5.49
CA GLY A 150 6.65 3.04 4.09
C GLY A 150 5.23 2.89 3.57
N GLN A 151 4.57 1.76 3.84
CA GLN A 151 3.16 1.57 3.48
C GLN A 151 2.26 2.66 4.08
N GLY A 152 2.53 3.13 5.30
CA GLY A 152 1.81 4.28 5.88
C GLY A 152 2.02 5.59 5.09
N LEU A 153 3.24 5.84 4.61
CA LEU A 153 3.54 7.00 3.75
C LEU A 153 2.78 6.97 2.41
N SER A 154 2.42 5.78 1.93
CA SER A 154 1.68 5.61 0.67
C SER A 154 0.30 6.29 0.67
N ALA A 155 -0.30 6.47 1.84
CA ALA A 155 -1.57 7.21 1.99
C ALA A 155 -1.31 8.67 2.37
N LEU A 156 -0.34 8.94 3.26
CA LEU A 156 -0.08 10.30 3.75
C LEU A 156 0.42 11.26 2.67
N LEU A 157 1.36 10.83 1.82
CA LEU A 157 1.92 11.74 0.81
C LEU A 157 0.87 12.19 -0.21
N PRO A 158 0.02 11.28 -0.77
CA PRO A 158 -1.11 11.71 -1.58
C PRO A 158 -2.11 12.60 -0.82
N CYS A 159 -2.39 12.33 0.46
CA CYS A 159 -3.28 13.18 1.26
C CYS A 159 -2.73 14.61 1.40
N VAL A 160 -1.44 14.76 1.70
CA VAL A 160 -0.78 16.08 1.78
C VAL A 160 -0.85 16.78 0.43
N LEU A 161 -0.59 16.06 -0.66
CA LEU A 161 -0.69 16.62 -2.01
C LEU A 161 -2.11 17.09 -2.33
N ALA A 162 -3.13 16.31 -1.98
CA ALA A 162 -4.54 16.65 -2.18
C ALA A 162 -4.96 17.87 -1.34
N LEU A 163 -4.44 18.02 -0.11
CA LEU A 163 -4.65 19.23 0.70
C LEU A 163 -4.03 20.47 0.06
N VAL A 164 -2.82 20.35 -0.49
CA VAL A 164 -2.14 21.44 -1.18
C VAL A 164 -2.89 21.82 -2.46
N GLN A 165 -3.39 20.84 -3.21
CA GLN A 165 -4.21 21.06 -4.40
C GLN A 165 -5.52 21.79 -4.06
N GLY A 166 -6.16 21.38 -2.97
CA GLY A 166 -7.52 21.78 -2.64
C GLY A 166 -8.53 21.20 -3.63
N VAL A 167 -9.78 21.65 -3.50
CA VAL A 167 -10.86 21.30 -4.41
C VAL A 167 -11.56 22.57 -4.88
N GLY A 168 -12.07 22.54 -6.11
CA GLY A 168 -12.85 23.66 -6.64
C GLY A 168 -14.11 23.94 -5.83
N ARG A 169 -14.47 25.23 -5.74
CA ARG A 169 -15.63 25.74 -5.00
C ARG A 169 -16.55 26.51 -5.92
N LEU A 170 -17.85 26.29 -5.75
CA LEU A 170 -18.90 27.03 -6.43
C LEU A 170 -19.51 28.01 -5.43
N GLU A 171 -19.47 29.31 -5.71
CA GLU A 171 -20.14 30.34 -4.91
C GLU A 171 -21.19 31.04 -5.75
N CYS A 172 -22.42 31.16 -5.22
CA CYS A 172 -23.50 31.91 -5.85
C CYS A 172 -23.76 33.17 -5.02
N PRO A 173 -23.02 34.28 -5.24
CA PRO A 173 -23.22 35.50 -4.48
C PRO A 173 -24.63 36.08 -4.76
N PRO A 174 -25.29 36.70 -3.77
CA PRO A 174 -26.62 37.26 -3.96
C PRO A 174 -26.61 38.42 -4.94
N THR A 175 -27.62 38.50 -5.82
CA THR A 175 -27.81 39.68 -6.67
C THR A 175 -28.29 40.87 -5.84
N PRO A 176 -27.71 42.07 -6.02
CA PRO A 176 -27.96 43.23 -5.17
C PRO A 176 -29.39 43.78 -5.24
N THR A 177 -30.19 43.36 -6.22
CA THR A 177 -31.52 43.93 -6.48
C THR A 177 -32.70 43.08 -6.01
N ASN A 178 -32.56 41.77 -5.74
CA ASN A 178 -33.74 40.92 -5.47
C ASN A 178 -33.53 39.71 -4.52
N GLY A 179 -32.36 39.56 -3.88
CA GLY A 179 -32.10 38.40 -3.01
C GLY A 179 -32.07 37.05 -3.75
N THR A 180 -32.20 37.07 -5.08
CA THR A 180 -32.01 35.90 -5.95
C THR A 180 -30.53 35.53 -6.00
N PRO A 181 -30.17 34.23 -6.01
CA PRO A 181 -28.79 33.82 -6.25
C PRO A 181 -28.29 34.40 -7.57
N GLY A 182 -27.15 35.07 -7.55
CA GLY A 182 -26.47 35.54 -8.75
C GLY A 182 -25.86 34.39 -9.54
N PRO A 183 -25.23 34.69 -10.69
CA PRO A 183 -24.59 33.68 -11.50
C PRO A 183 -23.51 32.95 -10.68
N PRO A 184 -23.38 31.62 -10.86
CA PRO A 184 -22.36 30.85 -10.17
C PRO A 184 -20.95 31.32 -10.55
N ILE A 185 -20.09 31.46 -9.55
CA ILE A 185 -18.66 31.71 -9.71
C ILE A 185 -17.92 30.44 -9.32
N ASP A 186 -17.20 29.86 -10.28
CA ASP A 186 -16.36 28.69 -10.08
C ASP A 186 -14.92 29.10 -9.73
N PHE A 187 -14.48 28.71 -8.54
CA PHE A 187 -13.09 28.77 -8.13
C PHE A 187 -12.45 27.40 -8.38
N PRO A 188 -11.49 27.27 -9.31
CA PRO A 188 -10.84 26.00 -9.58
C PRO A 188 -9.87 25.61 -8.45
N GLU A 189 -9.53 24.33 -8.41
CA GLU A 189 -8.39 23.81 -7.65
C GLU A 189 -7.05 24.48 -8.06
N ARG A 190 -6.04 24.44 -7.18
CA ARG A 190 -4.77 25.16 -7.42
C ARG A 190 -3.97 24.61 -8.60
N PHE A 191 -4.11 23.32 -8.87
CA PHE A 191 -3.54 22.64 -10.03
C PHE A 191 -4.44 21.47 -10.45
N PRO A 192 -4.44 21.08 -11.73
CA PRO A 192 -5.35 20.07 -12.25
C PRO A 192 -4.96 18.65 -11.81
N ALA A 193 -5.93 17.72 -11.83
CA ALA A 193 -5.74 16.30 -11.49
C ALA A 193 -4.64 15.61 -12.32
N SER A 194 -4.41 16.04 -13.57
CA SER A 194 -3.27 15.54 -14.36
C SER A 194 -1.92 15.77 -13.68
N THR A 195 -1.74 16.93 -13.03
CA THR A 195 -0.50 17.24 -12.29
C THR A 195 -0.41 16.38 -11.04
N PHE A 196 -1.53 16.17 -10.34
CA PHE A 196 -1.61 15.27 -9.19
C PHE A 196 -1.13 13.85 -9.56
N PHE A 197 -1.71 13.27 -10.61
CA PHE A 197 -1.32 11.93 -11.10
C PHE A 197 0.12 11.88 -11.61
N GLY A 198 0.63 12.97 -12.20
CA GLY A 198 2.03 13.09 -12.59
C GLY A 198 2.99 13.05 -11.39
N VAL A 199 2.67 13.78 -10.31
CA VAL A 199 3.45 13.72 -9.05
C VAL A 199 3.35 12.33 -8.43
N LEU A 200 2.17 11.70 -8.48
CA LEU A 200 1.99 10.33 -8.00
C LEU A 200 2.84 9.32 -8.78
N SER A 201 2.93 9.49 -10.11
CA SER A 201 3.83 8.70 -10.95
C SER A 201 5.30 8.90 -10.55
N ALA A 202 5.71 10.14 -10.27
CA ALA A 202 7.06 10.42 -9.77
C ALA A 202 7.35 9.72 -8.43
N LEU A 203 6.39 9.68 -7.49
CA LEU A 203 6.53 8.93 -6.24
C LEU A 203 6.72 7.42 -6.49
N LEU A 204 6.01 6.86 -7.46
CA LEU A 204 6.14 5.45 -7.84
C LEU A 204 7.47 5.17 -8.55
N VAL A 205 7.98 6.10 -9.37
CA VAL A 205 9.33 6.02 -9.95
C VAL A 205 10.38 6.02 -8.83
N VAL A 206 10.24 6.88 -7.82
CA VAL A 206 11.13 6.87 -6.65
C VAL A 206 11.08 5.52 -5.93
N SER A 207 9.90 4.93 -5.77
CA SER A 207 9.76 3.59 -5.18
C SER A 207 10.43 2.49 -6.02
N ALA A 208 10.27 2.54 -7.34
CA ALA A 208 10.93 1.62 -8.27
C ALA A 208 12.46 1.76 -8.22
N ALA A 209 12.96 3.01 -8.23
CA ALA A 209 14.38 3.31 -8.09
C ALA A 209 14.92 2.83 -6.73
N ALA A 210 14.15 2.96 -5.65
CA ALA A 210 14.53 2.49 -4.33
C ALA A 210 14.72 0.96 -4.31
N PHE A 211 13.86 0.21 -4.99
CA PHE A 211 14.04 -1.23 -5.16
C PHE A 211 15.29 -1.59 -5.96
N GLN A 212 15.56 -0.88 -7.07
CA GLN A 212 16.80 -1.09 -7.84
C GLN A 212 18.04 -0.78 -6.98
N GLY A 213 18.02 0.29 -6.20
CA GLY A 213 19.08 0.61 -5.25
C GLY A 213 19.27 -0.49 -4.20
N LEU A 214 18.17 -1.05 -3.68
CA LEU A 214 18.20 -2.15 -2.73
C LEU A 214 18.81 -3.43 -3.34
N LEU A 215 18.55 -3.70 -4.62
CA LEU A 215 19.18 -4.81 -5.36
C LEU A 215 20.69 -4.63 -5.55
N VAL A 216 21.17 -3.39 -5.70
CA VAL A 216 22.61 -3.07 -5.77
C VAL A 216 23.27 -3.19 -4.41
N LEU A 217 22.58 -2.79 -3.34
CA LEU A 217 23.11 -2.84 -1.97
C LEU A 217 23.15 -4.25 -1.38
N LEU A 218 22.28 -5.16 -1.81
CA LEU A 218 22.20 -6.52 -1.29
C LEU A 218 23.03 -7.49 -2.14
N PRO A 219 23.90 -8.33 -1.53
CA PRO A 219 24.57 -9.40 -2.25
C PRO A 219 23.55 -10.30 -2.95
N SER A 220 23.83 -10.69 -4.19
CA SER A 220 22.96 -11.66 -4.88
C SER A 220 22.92 -12.97 -4.08
N PRO A 221 21.75 -13.62 -3.97
CA PRO A 221 21.65 -14.87 -3.24
C PRO A 221 22.60 -15.90 -3.86
N PRO A 222 23.26 -16.75 -3.05
CA PRO A 222 23.97 -17.89 -3.59
C PRO A 222 22.98 -18.72 -4.43
N PRO A 223 23.39 -19.22 -5.61
CA PRO A 223 22.54 -20.08 -6.41
C PRO A 223 22.06 -21.24 -5.54
N VAL A 224 20.75 -21.49 -5.55
CA VAL A 224 20.15 -22.64 -4.88
C VAL A 224 20.86 -23.88 -5.42
N PRO A 225 21.53 -24.69 -4.59
CA PRO A 225 22.15 -25.93 -5.04
C PRO A 225 21.04 -26.79 -5.63
N THR A 226 21.13 -27.05 -6.93
CA THR A 226 20.31 -28.06 -7.60
C THR A 226 20.69 -29.38 -6.94
N GLY A 227 19.75 -29.95 -6.18
CA GLY A 227 20.01 -31.09 -5.30
C GLY A 227 20.62 -32.27 -6.05
N GLY A 228 21.87 -32.61 -5.69
CA GLY A 228 22.47 -33.92 -5.87
C GLY A 228 22.72 -34.53 -4.48
N PRO A 229 22.48 -35.84 -4.27
CA PRO A 229 22.66 -36.47 -2.97
C PRO A 229 24.13 -36.86 -2.73
N GLY A 230 24.71 -36.46 -1.59
CA GLY A 230 26.02 -36.95 -1.14
C GLY A 230 26.53 -36.28 0.15
N PRO A 231 27.32 -36.96 0.99
CA PRO A 231 27.05 -37.07 2.43
C PRO A 231 28.10 -36.46 3.38
N GLY A 232 27.69 -36.21 4.63
CA GLY A 232 28.51 -36.52 5.81
C GLY A 232 29.19 -35.38 6.59
N LEU A 233 28.74 -35.20 7.84
CA LEU A 233 29.47 -34.88 9.09
C LEU A 233 30.56 -33.77 9.10
N GLN A 234 30.36 -32.75 9.94
CA GLN A 234 31.03 -32.66 11.26
C GLN A 234 30.54 -31.48 12.12
N ALA A 235 30.71 -31.64 13.43
CA ALA A 235 30.13 -30.89 14.54
C ALA A 235 31.11 -29.88 15.18
N GLY A 236 30.58 -28.92 15.98
CA GLY A 236 31.34 -28.35 17.12
C GLY A 236 31.11 -26.87 17.50
N ALA A 237 30.10 -26.59 18.32
CA ALA A 237 30.04 -25.77 19.57
C ALA A 237 30.59 -24.29 19.65
N PRO A 238 30.42 -23.54 20.77
CA PRO A 238 29.16 -22.89 21.22
C PRO A 238 29.29 -21.39 21.64
N GLY A 239 28.15 -20.68 21.73
CA GLY A 239 27.88 -19.62 22.71
C GLY A 239 28.10 -18.14 22.32
N VAL A 240 27.01 -17.37 22.21
CA VAL A 240 26.69 -16.15 23.01
C VAL A 240 25.17 -15.99 22.96
N GLU A 241 24.55 -15.86 24.13
CA GLU A 241 23.11 -15.63 24.33
C GLU A 241 22.80 -14.15 24.06
N GLU A 242 21.86 -13.87 23.16
CA GLU A 242 21.15 -12.58 23.09
C GLU A 242 19.64 -12.89 23.04
N GLU A 243 18.89 -12.25 23.94
CA GLU A 243 17.46 -12.42 24.17
C GLU A 243 16.63 -12.25 22.88
N GLU A 244 15.99 -13.34 22.45
CA GLU A 244 15.13 -13.37 21.26
C GLU A 244 13.73 -12.84 21.62
N GLU A 245 13.45 -11.59 21.22
CA GLU A 245 12.10 -11.03 21.21
C GLU A 245 11.22 -11.89 20.28
N ALA A 246 10.26 -12.61 20.86
CA ALA A 246 9.42 -13.57 20.17
C ALA A 246 8.50 -12.89 19.13
N SER A 247 8.90 -12.94 17.86
CA SER A 247 8.03 -12.63 16.72
C SER A 247 7.44 -13.94 16.15
N PRO A 248 6.11 -14.05 15.96
CA PRO A 248 5.42 -15.32 15.65
C PRO A 248 5.59 -15.81 14.20
N LEU A 249 6.62 -15.36 13.47
CA LEU A 249 6.85 -15.69 12.06
C LEU A 249 8.08 -16.59 11.82
N ARG A 250 8.66 -17.18 12.86
CA ARG A 250 9.81 -18.08 12.73
C ARG A 250 9.41 -19.52 13.04
N GLU A 251 8.92 -20.25 12.04
CA GLU A 251 8.98 -21.72 12.10
C GLU A 251 10.45 -22.12 11.88
N SER A 252 11.13 -22.50 12.96
CA SER A 252 12.46 -23.11 12.91
C SER A 252 12.33 -24.62 12.62
N PRO A 253 12.90 -25.15 11.52
CA PRO A 253 12.84 -26.57 11.24
C PRO A 253 14.06 -27.28 11.83
N SER A 254 14.00 -27.72 13.09
CA SER A 254 14.90 -28.76 13.58
C SER A 254 14.44 -29.38 14.91
N LYS A 255 13.53 -30.36 14.83
CA LYS A 255 13.48 -31.52 15.73
C LYS A 255 12.43 -32.50 15.22
N ALA A 256 12.88 -33.55 14.55
CA ALA A 256 12.35 -34.92 14.63
C ALA A 256 12.84 -35.72 13.42
N ALA A 257 14.01 -36.36 13.56
CA ALA A 257 14.22 -37.63 12.90
C ALA A 257 13.47 -38.68 13.73
N GLY A 258 12.48 -39.35 13.13
CA GLY A 258 11.81 -40.50 13.74
C GLY A 258 10.31 -40.54 13.51
N THR A 259 9.93 -41.24 12.43
CA THR A 259 8.66 -41.98 12.23
C THR A 259 7.32 -41.22 12.13
N THR A 260 6.57 -41.68 11.12
CA THR A 260 5.16 -41.51 10.76
C THR A 260 4.68 -40.20 10.09
N ARG A 261 4.05 -40.43 8.94
CA ARG A 261 3.41 -39.50 7.99
C ARG A 261 2.19 -38.83 8.63
N SER A 262 2.17 -37.50 8.71
CA SER A 262 0.93 -36.72 8.95
C SER A 262 1.04 -35.32 8.32
N PRO A 263 0.13 -34.93 7.41
CA PRO A 263 0.03 -33.57 6.93
C PRO A 263 -1.21 -32.85 7.50
N GLU A 264 -1.34 -32.66 8.83
CA GLU A 264 -2.52 -31.93 9.35
C GLU A 264 -2.41 -31.26 10.74
N PRO A 265 -1.76 -30.09 10.88
CA PRO A 265 -1.98 -29.22 12.06
C PRO A 265 -2.62 -27.85 11.73
N ALA A 266 -2.49 -27.34 10.51
CA ALA A 266 -2.89 -25.96 10.18
C ALA A 266 -4.38 -25.80 9.84
N ALA A 267 -4.97 -26.79 9.15
CA ALA A 267 -6.38 -26.75 8.72
C ALA A 267 -7.36 -26.78 9.91
N HIS A 268 -7.04 -27.55 10.96
CA HIS A 268 -7.87 -27.66 12.17
C HIS A 268 -7.92 -26.36 13.01
N ARG A 269 -6.90 -25.49 12.95
CA ARG A 269 -6.94 -24.18 13.66
C ARG A 269 -7.83 -23.15 12.97
N LEU A 270 -7.91 -23.18 11.64
CA LEU A 270 -8.75 -22.26 10.86
C LEU A 270 -10.25 -22.61 10.97
N LEU A 271 -10.58 -23.90 11.07
CA LEU A 271 -11.95 -24.40 11.26
C LEU A 271 -12.45 -24.37 12.71
N SER A 272 -11.61 -23.97 13.67
CA SER A 272 -12.06 -23.73 15.04
C SER A 272 -13.11 -22.61 15.05
N THR A 273 -14.11 -22.68 15.92
CA THR A 273 -15.15 -21.63 16.10
C THR A 273 -14.53 -20.23 16.27
N ARG A 274 -13.38 -20.15 16.95
CA ARG A 274 -12.61 -18.91 17.09
C ARG A 274 -12.01 -18.43 15.76
N GLY A 275 -11.48 -19.34 14.95
CA GLY A 275 -10.96 -19.05 13.62
C GLY A 275 -12.06 -18.54 12.68
N VAL A 276 -13.20 -19.21 12.64
CA VAL A 276 -14.38 -18.78 11.86
C VAL A 276 -14.86 -17.40 12.32
N CYS A 277 -14.95 -17.16 13.63
CA CYS A 277 -15.33 -15.86 14.17
C CYS A 277 -14.35 -14.75 13.75
N LEU A 278 -13.04 -14.97 13.88
CA LEU A 278 -12.02 -13.99 13.48
C LEU A 278 -12.03 -13.74 11.96
N LEU A 279 -12.21 -14.77 11.14
CA LEU A 279 -12.34 -14.64 9.69
C LEU A 279 -13.60 -13.88 9.30
N GLY A 280 -14.72 -14.13 9.98
CA GLY A 280 -15.97 -13.39 9.81
C GLY A 280 -15.80 -11.90 10.14
N LEU A 281 -15.17 -11.59 11.29
CA LEU A 281 -14.88 -10.21 11.69
C LEU A 281 -13.97 -9.51 10.67
N LEU A 282 -12.92 -10.20 10.20
CA LEU A 282 -12.02 -9.68 9.18
C LEU A 282 -12.76 -9.41 7.87
N ALA A 283 -13.61 -10.33 7.43
CA ALA A 283 -14.41 -10.20 6.22
C ALA A 283 -15.36 -8.99 6.31
N VAL A 284 -16.09 -8.84 7.41
CA VAL A 284 -17.00 -7.71 7.64
C VAL A 284 -16.23 -6.39 7.69
N THR A 285 -15.12 -6.35 8.43
CA THR A 285 -14.29 -5.14 8.54
C THR A 285 -13.75 -4.72 7.17
N ASN A 286 -13.23 -5.67 6.38
CA ASN A 286 -12.71 -5.41 5.05
C ASN A 286 -13.82 -4.96 4.07
N ALA A 287 -14.99 -5.62 4.11
CA ALA A 287 -16.14 -5.26 3.27
C ALA A 287 -16.64 -3.84 3.56
N LEU A 288 -16.67 -3.45 4.85
CA LEU A 288 -17.05 -2.11 5.25
C LEU A 288 -15.99 -1.08 4.87
N THR A 289 -14.73 -1.30 5.23
CA THR A 289 -13.65 -0.31 5.08
C THR A 289 -13.18 -0.09 3.65
N ASN A 290 -13.13 -1.14 2.83
CA ASN A 290 -12.63 -1.07 1.44
C ASN A 290 -13.73 -1.12 0.38
N GLY A 291 -14.99 -1.33 0.78
CA GLY A 291 -16.12 -1.46 -0.14
C GLY A 291 -17.23 -0.45 0.15
N VAL A 292 -17.98 -0.69 1.23
CA VAL A 292 -19.22 0.03 1.53
C VAL A 292 -18.97 1.48 1.94
N LEU A 293 -18.08 1.73 2.90
CA LEU A 293 -17.84 3.09 3.41
C LEU A 293 -17.34 4.05 2.33
N PRO A 294 -16.33 3.71 1.51
CA PRO A 294 -15.87 4.62 0.46
C PRO A 294 -16.94 4.92 -0.61
N ALA A 295 -17.81 3.96 -0.90
CA ALA A 295 -18.91 4.11 -1.85
C ALA A 295 -20.05 5.00 -1.30
N VAL A 296 -20.39 4.87 -0.02
CA VAL A 296 -21.45 5.66 0.62
C VAL A 296 -20.95 7.07 0.98
N GLN A 297 -19.66 7.24 1.24
CA GLN A 297 -19.06 8.49 1.66
C GLN A 297 -19.26 9.63 0.65
N SER A 298 -19.29 9.34 -0.64
CA SER A 298 -19.55 10.37 -1.66
C SER A 298 -20.98 10.90 -1.57
N TYR A 299 -21.96 10.01 -1.43
CA TYR A 299 -23.37 10.37 -1.26
C TYR A 299 -23.66 11.05 0.07
N SER A 300 -22.97 10.67 1.16
CA SER A 300 -23.14 11.35 2.45
C SER A 300 -22.60 12.79 2.44
N CYS A 301 -21.58 13.06 1.61
CA CYS A 301 -21.01 14.39 1.45
C CYS A 301 -21.73 15.25 0.40
N LEU A 302 -22.57 14.65 -0.45
CA LEU A 302 -23.35 15.34 -1.49
C LEU A 302 -24.08 16.61 -1.00
N PRO A 303 -24.85 16.60 0.11
CA PRO A 303 -25.56 17.80 0.58
C PRO A 303 -24.64 18.92 1.09
N TYR A 304 -23.39 18.59 1.43
CA TYR A 304 -22.40 19.55 1.94
C TYR A 304 -21.44 20.04 0.85
N GLY A 305 -21.49 19.45 -0.35
CA GLY A 305 -20.69 19.82 -1.50
C GLY A 305 -19.26 19.25 -1.50
N ARG A 306 -18.50 19.66 -2.52
CA ARG A 306 -17.15 19.15 -2.80
C ARG A 306 -16.12 19.38 -1.67
N PRO A 307 -16.10 20.53 -0.97
CA PRO A 307 -15.14 20.75 0.12
C PRO A 307 -15.30 19.76 1.28
N ALA A 308 -16.53 19.40 1.62
CA ALA A 308 -16.80 18.39 2.65
C ALA A 308 -16.34 17.00 2.18
N TYR A 309 -16.60 16.65 0.92
CA TYR A 309 -16.16 15.38 0.36
C TYR A 309 -14.63 15.28 0.32
N HIS A 310 -13.94 16.34 -0.10
CA HIS A 310 -12.48 16.42 -0.11
C HIS A 310 -11.88 16.21 1.26
N LEU A 311 -12.35 16.96 2.26
CA LEU A 311 -11.83 16.83 3.61
C LEU A 311 -12.14 15.46 4.22
N ALA A 312 -13.34 14.91 3.98
CA ALA A 312 -13.71 13.60 4.48
C ALA A 312 -12.80 12.47 3.94
N VAL A 313 -12.52 12.48 2.63
CA VAL A 313 -11.66 11.45 2.01
C VAL A 313 -10.21 11.59 2.47
N VAL A 314 -9.69 12.82 2.47
CA VAL A 314 -8.30 13.09 2.84
C VAL A 314 -8.05 12.80 4.32
N LEU A 315 -8.87 13.33 5.23
CA LEU A 315 -8.68 13.09 6.67
C LEU A 315 -8.93 11.62 7.03
N GLY A 316 -9.93 10.98 6.41
CA GLY A 316 -10.20 9.56 6.59
C GLY A 316 -9.00 8.70 6.18
N SER A 317 -8.41 8.98 5.02
CA SER A 317 -7.24 8.26 4.50
C SER A 317 -5.96 8.55 5.30
N ALA A 318 -5.82 9.75 5.86
CA ALA A 318 -4.68 10.15 6.68
C ALA A 318 -4.75 9.67 8.14
N ALA A 319 -5.95 9.37 8.66
CA ALA A 319 -6.15 9.07 10.08
C ALA A 319 -5.33 7.87 10.57
N ASN A 320 -5.43 6.73 9.87
CA ASN A 320 -4.73 5.50 10.26
C ASN A 320 -3.19 5.66 10.26
N PRO A 321 -2.55 6.10 9.16
CA PRO A 321 -1.10 6.27 9.17
C PRO A 321 -0.68 7.35 10.18
N LEU A 322 -1.38 8.48 10.31
CA LEU A 322 -1.05 9.52 11.29
C LEU A 322 -1.08 8.96 12.73
N ALA A 323 -2.10 8.18 13.07
CA ALA A 323 -2.19 7.52 14.37
C ALA A 323 -0.99 6.57 14.61
N CYS A 324 -0.59 5.79 13.60
CA CYS A 324 0.60 4.94 13.68
C CYS A 324 1.89 5.75 13.89
N PHE A 325 2.09 6.85 13.16
CA PHE A 325 3.27 7.72 13.33
C PHE A 325 3.30 8.37 14.72
N LEU A 326 2.15 8.84 15.20
CA LEU A 326 2.02 9.41 16.54
C LEU A 326 2.32 8.38 17.62
N ALA A 327 1.77 7.17 17.52
CA ALA A 327 2.04 6.08 18.45
C ALA A 327 3.53 5.74 18.51
N MET A 328 4.20 5.60 17.35
CA MET A 328 5.65 5.38 17.31
C MET A 328 6.45 6.55 17.89
N GLY A 329 6.05 7.79 17.60
CA GLY A 329 6.72 8.99 18.14
C GLY A 329 6.56 9.13 19.65
N VAL A 330 5.40 8.76 20.21
CA VAL A 330 5.19 8.70 21.66
C VAL A 330 6.03 7.58 22.28
N LEU A 331 6.04 6.38 21.69
CA LEU A 331 6.83 5.24 22.18
C LEU A 331 8.33 5.55 22.17
N CYS A 332 8.85 6.18 21.11
CA CYS A 332 10.26 6.59 21.02
C CYS A 332 10.63 7.63 22.09
N ARG A 333 9.71 8.55 22.41
CA ARG A 333 9.90 9.53 23.50
C ARG A 333 9.89 8.85 24.87
N TRP A 334 9.03 7.86 25.08
CA TRP A 334 9.00 7.07 26.31
C TRP A 334 10.27 6.23 26.50
N CYS A 335 10.76 5.55 25.45
CA CYS A 335 12.02 4.81 25.52
C CYS A 335 13.23 5.72 25.79
N ARG A 336 13.27 6.92 25.19
CA ARG A 336 14.30 7.92 25.50
C ARG A 336 14.17 8.44 26.94
N GLY A 337 12.95 8.69 27.42
CA GLY A 337 12.70 9.09 28.81
C GLY A 337 13.15 8.03 29.82
N PHE A 338 12.89 6.74 29.53
CA PHE A 338 13.38 5.62 30.35
C PHE A 338 14.90 5.44 30.28
N CYS A 339 15.53 5.58 29.11
CA CYS A 339 17.01 5.51 29.00
C CYS A 339 17.70 6.67 29.74
N VAL A 340 17.13 7.88 29.66
CA VAL A 340 17.64 9.05 30.40
C VAL A 340 17.42 8.88 31.91
N SER A 341 16.27 8.34 32.33
CA SER A 341 16.00 8.08 33.75
C SER A 341 16.82 6.92 34.32
N ALA A 342 17.13 5.90 33.51
CA ALA A 342 17.98 4.76 33.90
C ALA A 342 19.47 5.15 33.98
N CYS A 343 19.96 6.02 33.08
CA CYS A 343 21.32 6.57 33.16
C CYS A 343 21.49 7.61 34.27
N SER A 344 20.41 8.17 34.82
CA SER A 344 20.47 9.13 35.93
C SER A 344 20.45 8.47 37.31
N HIS A 345 20.34 7.13 37.37
CA HIS A 345 20.31 6.32 38.60
C HIS A 345 21.52 5.36 38.74
N THR A 346 22.54 5.51 37.89
CA THR A 346 23.85 4.85 37.99
C THR A 346 24.93 5.90 38.18
#